data_AF-A0A1G0SKN8-F1
#
_entry.id   AF-A0A1G0SKN8-F1
#
_cell.length_a   1.000
_cell.length_b   1.000
_cell.length_c   1.000
_cell.angle_alpha   90.00
_cell.angle_beta   90.00
_cell.angle_gamma   90.00
#
_symmetry.space_group_name_H-M   'P 1'
#
loop_
_entity.id
_entity.type
_entity.pdbx_description
1 polymer ?
#
loop_
_entity_poly.entity_id
_entity_poly.type
_entity_poly.pdbx_seq_one_letter_code
_entity_poly.pdbx_strand_id
1 'polypeptide(L)'
;MKLFLYLVFILVSSINIFIKAQPSIRYEDKIRIGEAYRIAELYGNKIWGNWHKAPFAMLLVYGDNEFLINHPFPSDDFKLIGFDSLLNTKVYYRKRVFNANLLATFPAVNGLSTIVVGTPENTGKSSVEWIITILHEHFHQLQYSQPDYYSSVNTLDLAGEDSSGMWMLNYPFPYEDEKVNNQYKKLTETLLKVVIPFPPDSRLFSRDLISYLNERNIFKNLLNEKDYKYFSFQLWQEGIARYTEYKIADMISHYDPSEELTALIDYKPFYEVADELRENIFNQLKEYQLKDNKRICFYSYGAAEGLLLDRVNKNWKEQYHKEKFFLEKYYPD
;
A
#
# COMPACT_ATOMS: atom_id res chain seq x y z
N MET A 1 -38.44 -14.82 80.65
CA MET A 1 -37.48 -13.71 80.56
C MET A 1 -36.18 -14.25 79.97
N LYS A 2 -35.75 -13.72 78.81
CA LYS A 2 -34.49 -13.98 78.07
C LYS A 2 -34.34 -15.37 77.42
N LEU A 3 -33.80 -15.53 76.22
CA LEU A 3 -33.59 -14.65 75.07
C LEU A 3 -33.20 -15.60 73.91
N PHE A 4 -33.74 -15.34 72.73
CA PHE A 4 -33.35 -15.93 71.44
C PHE A 4 -31.84 -15.82 71.17
N LEU A 5 -31.24 -16.78 70.45
CA LEU A 5 -30.19 -16.48 69.47
C LEU A 5 -30.08 -17.62 68.43
N TYR A 6 -30.75 -17.44 67.29
CA TYR A 6 -30.46 -18.16 66.05
C TYR A 6 -29.35 -17.40 65.32
N LEU A 7 -28.21 -18.04 65.10
CA LEU A 7 -27.13 -17.51 64.27
C LEU A 7 -27.46 -17.82 62.80
N VAL A 8 -27.87 -16.82 62.04
CA VAL A 8 -28.00 -16.91 60.57
C VAL A 8 -26.68 -16.43 59.97
N PHE A 9 -25.93 -17.35 59.38
CA PHE A 9 -24.79 -17.01 58.52
C PHE A 9 -25.33 -16.60 57.14
N ILE A 10 -25.31 -15.30 56.84
CA ILE A 10 -25.54 -14.80 55.48
C ILE A 10 -24.21 -14.88 54.74
N LEU A 11 -24.08 -15.86 53.83
CA LEU A 11 -22.99 -15.94 52.86
C LEU A 11 -23.26 -14.89 51.77
N VAL A 12 -22.60 -13.74 51.84
CA VAL A 12 -22.61 -12.77 50.73
C VAL A 12 -21.56 -13.23 49.72
N SER A 13 -22.01 -14.01 48.73
CA SER A 13 -21.20 -14.30 47.54
C SER A 13 -21.12 -13.04 46.69
N SER A 14 -19.96 -12.37 46.73
CA SER A 14 -19.61 -11.27 45.84
C SER A 14 -19.47 -11.77 44.41
N ILE A 15 -20.54 -11.61 43.62
CA ILE A 15 -20.47 -11.77 42.17
C ILE A 15 -19.67 -10.58 41.64
N ASN A 16 -18.37 -10.77 41.42
CA ASN A 16 -17.57 -9.85 40.62
C ASN A 16 -18.04 -9.96 39.17
N ILE A 17 -19.02 -9.14 38.79
CA ILE A 17 -19.35 -8.90 37.38
C ILE A 17 -18.15 -8.12 36.82
N PHE A 18 -17.16 -8.84 36.29
CA PHE A 18 -16.17 -8.23 35.42
C PHE A 18 -16.91 -7.77 34.15
N ILE A 19 -17.33 -6.51 34.13
CA ILE A 19 -17.72 -5.84 32.89
C ILE A 19 -16.47 -5.83 32.03
N LYS A 20 -16.42 -6.74 31.05
CA LYS A 20 -15.35 -6.75 30.07
C LYS A 20 -15.40 -5.42 29.33
N ALA A 21 -14.37 -4.60 29.50
CA ALA A 21 -14.26 -3.32 28.81
C ALA A 21 -14.45 -3.56 27.31
N GLN A 22 -15.28 -2.71 26.70
CA GLN A 22 -15.52 -2.76 25.26
C GLN A 22 -14.17 -2.59 24.53
N PRO A 23 -13.88 -3.40 23.50
CA PRO A 23 -12.66 -3.22 22.71
C PRO A 23 -12.56 -1.82 22.14
N SER A 24 -11.36 -1.25 22.13
CA SER A 24 -11.09 0.09 21.64
C SER A 24 -9.79 0.13 20.84
N ILE A 25 -9.74 1.01 19.84
CA ILE A 25 -8.50 1.38 19.15
C ILE A 25 -7.65 2.22 20.11
N ARG A 26 -6.32 2.02 20.11
CA ARG A 26 -5.38 2.85 20.88
C ARG A 26 -5.42 4.30 20.40
N TYR A 27 -5.14 5.24 21.29
CA TYR A 27 -5.19 6.66 20.96
C TYR A 27 -4.16 7.01 19.86
N GLU A 28 -2.97 6.44 19.95
CA GLU A 28 -1.86 6.62 19.01
C GLU A 28 -2.19 6.11 17.60
N ASP A 29 -2.90 4.98 17.52
CA ASP A 29 -3.35 4.45 16.21
C ASP A 29 -4.41 5.35 15.59
N LYS A 30 -5.31 5.95 16.39
CA LYS A 30 -6.28 6.92 15.87
C LYS A 30 -5.61 8.18 15.35
N ILE A 31 -4.56 8.67 16.01
CA ILE A 31 -3.76 9.82 15.54
C ILE A 31 -3.18 9.51 14.15
N ARG A 32 -2.53 8.35 13.99
CA ARG A 32 -1.92 7.96 12.71
C ARG A 32 -2.96 7.79 11.59
N ILE A 33 -4.10 7.15 11.88
CA ILE A 33 -5.17 6.96 10.89
C ILE A 33 -5.80 8.31 10.51
N GLY A 34 -6.08 9.16 11.49
CA GLY A 34 -6.59 10.51 11.26
C GLY A 34 -5.63 11.34 10.41
N GLU A 35 -4.32 11.22 10.65
CA GLU A 35 -3.31 11.91 9.84
C GLU A 35 -3.27 11.37 8.40
N ALA A 36 -3.36 10.05 8.21
CA ALA A 36 -3.44 9.47 6.86
C ALA A 36 -4.67 9.99 6.10
N TYR A 37 -5.83 10.11 6.75
CA TYR A 37 -7.03 10.73 6.17
C TYR A 37 -6.80 12.20 5.80
N ARG A 38 -6.20 12.99 6.70
CA ARG A 38 -5.89 14.40 6.45
C ARG A 38 -4.94 14.58 5.26
N ILE A 39 -3.89 13.76 5.18
CA ILE A 39 -2.93 13.82 4.07
C ILE A 39 -3.62 13.46 2.75
N ALA A 40 -4.39 12.36 2.71
CA ALA A 40 -5.10 11.96 1.50
C ALA A 40 -6.06 13.04 0.98
N GLU A 41 -6.78 13.72 1.88
CA GLU A 41 -7.70 14.81 1.53
C GLU A 41 -6.95 16.01 0.93
N LEU A 42 -5.87 16.45 1.58
CA LEU A 42 -5.11 17.65 1.18
C LEU A 42 -4.24 17.46 -0.07
N TYR A 43 -3.78 16.22 -0.30
CA TYR A 43 -2.68 15.95 -1.22
C TYR A 43 -2.99 14.86 -2.26
N GLY A 44 -3.84 13.88 -1.97
CA GLY A 44 -4.05 12.73 -2.85
C GLY A 44 -4.45 13.11 -4.28
N ASN A 45 -5.43 14.02 -4.41
CA ASN A 45 -5.89 14.51 -5.73
C ASN A 45 -4.83 15.30 -6.52
N LYS A 46 -3.79 15.82 -5.86
CA LYS A 46 -2.68 16.54 -6.52
C LYS A 46 -1.72 15.58 -7.20
N ILE A 47 -1.64 14.33 -6.74
CA ILE A 47 -0.81 13.29 -7.38
C ILE A 47 -1.63 12.53 -8.41
N TRP A 48 -2.82 12.07 -8.01
CA TRP A 48 -3.71 11.22 -8.82
C TRP A 48 -5.12 11.80 -8.89
N GLY A 49 -5.64 11.99 -10.10
CA GLY A 49 -7.01 12.44 -10.28
C GLY A 49 -8.02 11.45 -9.68
N ASN A 50 -9.09 11.98 -9.07
CA ASN A 50 -10.15 11.20 -8.41
C ASN A 50 -9.71 10.35 -7.21
N TRP A 51 -8.54 10.61 -6.60
CA TRP A 51 -8.10 9.95 -5.38
C TRP A 51 -9.18 9.90 -4.29
N HIS A 52 -9.82 11.04 -4.03
CA HIS A 52 -10.91 11.17 -3.04
C HIS A 52 -12.15 10.30 -3.30
N LYS A 53 -12.30 9.70 -4.49
CA LYS A 53 -13.42 8.80 -4.81
C LYS A 53 -13.15 7.36 -4.38
N ALA A 54 -11.90 7.00 -4.08
CA ALA A 54 -11.59 5.71 -3.50
C ALA A 54 -12.18 5.62 -2.08
N PRO A 55 -12.65 4.44 -1.64
CA PRO A 55 -13.46 4.32 -0.43
C PRO A 55 -12.78 4.73 0.88
N PHE A 56 -11.45 4.64 0.94
CA PHE A 56 -10.64 4.79 2.16
C PHE A 56 -11.15 4.01 3.39
N ALA A 57 -11.79 2.86 3.14
CA ALA A 57 -12.23 1.93 4.18
C ALA A 57 -11.03 1.14 4.72
N MET A 58 -10.96 0.97 6.04
CA MET A 58 -9.82 0.33 6.71
C MET A 58 -10.29 -0.65 7.79
N LEU A 59 -9.55 -1.74 7.92
CA LEU A 59 -9.67 -2.75 8.97
C LEU A 59 -8.33 -2.85 9.72
N LEU A 60 -8.27 -2.24 10.90
CA LEU A 60 -7.09 -2.29 11.78
C LEU A 60 -7.09 -3.60 12.58
N VAL A 61 -6.03 -4.38 12.48
CA VAL A 61 -5.81 -5.61 13.25
C VAL A 61 -5.03 -5.28 14.53
N TYR A 62 -5.67 -5.37 15.69
CA TYR A 62 -5.05 -5.05 16.98
C TYR A 62 -5.52 -5.95 18.12
N GLY A 63 -4.55 -6.59 18.79
CA GLY A 63 -4.81 -7.55 19.87
C GLY A 63 -5.68 -8.71 19.38
N ASP A 64 -6.74 -9.03 20.12
CA ASP A 64 -7.71 -10.09 19.80
C ASP A 64 -8.86 -9.63 18.88
N ASN A 65 -8.81 -8.39 18.38
CA ASN A 65 -9.90 -7.77 17.64
C ASN A 65 -9.43 -7.15 16.33
N GLU A 66 -10.41 -6.89 15.47
CA GLU A 66 -10.26 -6.06 14.28
C GLU A 66 -11.23 -4.90 14.36
N PHE A 67 -10.80 -3.73 13.90
CA PHE A 67 -11.58 -2.50 13.96
C PHE A 67 -11.83 -1.97 12.56
N LEU A 68 -13.09 -1.94 12.15
CA LEU A 68 -13.52 -1.47 10.85
C LEU A 68 -13.87 0.01 10.94
N ILE A 69 -13.22 0.81 10.09
CA ILE A 69 -13.18 2.27 10.12
C ILE A 69 -13.55 2.78 8.73
N ASN A 70 -14.39 3.81 8.67
CA ASN A 70 -14.83 4.46 7.43
C ASN A 70 -15.42 3.48 6.38
N HIS A 71 -16.11 2.43 6.83
CA HIS A 71 -16.72 1.44 5.95
C HIS A 71 -18.25 1.65 5.87
N PRO A 72 -18.83 1.87 4.68
CA PRO A 72 -20.25 2.20 4.54
C PRO A 72 -21.20 1.03 4.78
N PHE A 73 -20.74 -0.21 4.56
CA PHE A 73 -21.59 -1.41 4.62
C PHE A 73 -20.92 -2.53 5.43
N PRO A 74 -20.77 -2.41 6.77
CA PRO A 74 -20.21 -3.48 7.60
C PRO A 74 -21.01 -4.79 7.46
N SER A 75 -20.35 -5.95 7.54
CA SER A 75 -21.01 -7.26 7.60
C SER A 75 -21.56 -7.56 9.00
N ASP A 76 -22.49 -8.51 9.12
CA ASP A 76 -23.25 -8.79 10.34
C ASP A 76 -22.40 -9.27 11.54
N ASP A 77 -21.17 -9.72 11.30
CA ASP A 77 -20.20 -10.12 12.33
C ASP A 77 -19.56 -8.92 13.04
N PHE A 78 -19.67 -7.71 12.48
CA PHE A 78 -19.19 -6.48 13.10
C PHE A 78 -20.20 -5.85 14.05
N LYS A 79 -19.73 -5.48 15.24
CA LYS A 79 -20.51 -4.76 16.25
C LYS A 79 -20.10 -3.30 16.27
N LEU A 80 -21.07 -2.39 16.24
CA LEU A 80 -20.82 -0.95 16.35
C LEU A 80 -20.21 -0.63 17.72
N ILE A 81 -19.08 0.08 17.72
CA ILE A 81 -18.54 0.72 18.93
C ILE A 81 -19.28 2.02 19.20
N GLY A 82 -19.35 2.87 18.17
CA GLY A 82 -19.90 4.22 18.25
C GLY A 82 -19.28 5.12 17.20
N PHE A 83 -19.53 6.41 17.31
CA PHE A 83 -18.86 7.43 16.52
C PHE A 83 -17.56 7.84 17.22
N ASP A 84 -16.45 7.81 16.50
CA ASP A 84 -15.15 8.26 16.98
C ASP A 84 -14.92 9.70 16.50
N SER A 85 -14.75 10.64 17.43
CA SER A 85 -14.59 12.05 17.12
C SER A 85 -13.24 12.41 16.51
N LEU A 86 -12.19 11.63 16.79
CA LEU A 86 -10.86 11.87 16.24
C LEU A 86 -10.79 11.37 14.79
N LEU A 87 -11.43 10.24 14.50
CA LEU A 87 -11.51 9.67 13.15
C LEU A 87 -12.70 10.21 12.33
N ASN A 88 -13.61 10.95 12.96
CA ASN A 88 -14.83 11.51 12.37
C ASN A 88 -15.70 10.46 11.63
N THR A 89 -15.76 9.23 12.16
CA THR A 89 -16.52 8.12 11.56
C THR A 89 -17.06 7.16 12.61
N LYS A 90 -18.05 6.36 12.23
CA LYS A 90 -18.41 5.15 12.99
C LYS A 90 -17.27 4.15 12.95
N VAL A 91 -17.03 3.51 14.09
CA VAL A 91 -16.07 2.41 14.25
C VAL A 91 -16.83 1.16 14.66
N TYR A 92 -16.53 0.05 14.01
CA TYR A 92 -17.06 -1.26 14.34
C TYR A 92 -15.93 -2.19 14.74
N TYR A 93 -16.24 -3.30 15.43
CA TYR A 93 -15.25 -4.31 15.74
C TYR A 93 -15.77 -5.73 15.61
N ARG A 94 -14.86 -6.66 15.41
CA ARG A 94 -15.08 -8.10 15.52
C ARG A 94 -13.87 -8.79 16.14
N LYS A 95 -13.98 -10.11 16.36
CA LYS A 95 -12.83 -10.94 16.73
C LYS A 95 -11.83 -11.02 15.58
N ARG A 96 -10.53 -11.05 15.91
CA ARG A 96 -9.46 -11.11 14.91
C ARG A 96 -9.57 -12.36 14.02
N VAL A 97 -9.44 -12.16 12.72
CA VAL A 97 -9.45 -13.15 11.64
C VAL A 97 -8.11 -13.11 10.88
N PHE A 98 -7.61 -11.91 10.58
CA PHE A 98 -6.39 -11.65 9.83
C PHE A 98 -5.14 -11.59 10.74
N ASN A 99 -3.97 -11.76 10.12
CA ASN A 99 -2.70 -11.66 10.81
C ASN A 99 -2.42 -10.21 11.25
N ALA A 100 -1.87 -10.04 12.45
CA ALA A 100 -1.52 -8.74 13.01
C ALA A 100 -0.39 -8.03 12.26
N ASN A 101 0.37 -8.71 11.40
CA ASN A 101 1.42 -8.11 10.57
C ASN A 101 0.99 -7.82 9.12
N LEU A 102 -0.30 -7.99 8.80
CA LEU A 102 -0.79 -7.81 7.44
C LEU A 102 -0.70 -6.34 7.00
N LEU A 103 -0.36 -6.12 5.74
CA LEU A 103 -0.35 -4.85 5.03
C LEU A 103 -0.81 -5.15 3.61
N ALA A 104 -2.12 -5.06 3.38
CA ALA A 104 -2.68 -5.37 2.07
C ALA A 104 -4.07 -4.75 1.89
N THR A 105 -4.40 -4.47 0.64
CA THR A 105 -5.73 -4.05 0.22
C THR A 105 -6.38 -5.14 -0.61
N PHE A 106 -7.62 -5.51 -0.25
CA PHE A 106 -8.45 -6.49 -0.97
C PHE A 106 -9.91 -6.33 -0.54
N PRO A 107 -10.90 -6.93 -1.24
CA PRO A 107 -12.32 -6.80 -0.89
C PRO A 107 -12.70 -7.61 0.36
N ALA A 108 -12.16 -7.21 1.53
CA ALA A 108 -12.22 -7.98 2.77
C ALA A 108 -13.59 -8.01 3.46
N VAL A 109 -14.44 -7.00 3.21
CA VAL A 109 -15.75 -6.83 3.87
C VAL A 109 -16.80 -6.46 2.83
N ASN A 110 -17.83 -7.29 2.67
CA ASN A 110 -18.96 -7.07 1.76
C ASN A 110 -18.56 -6.66 0.33
N GLY A 111 -17.44 -7.18 -0.18
CA GLY A 111 -16.96 -6.90 -1.54
C GLY A 111 -16.31 -5.52 -1.73
N LEU A 112 -16.28 -4.66 -0.71
CA LEU A 112 -15.64 -3.35 -0.80
C LEU A 112 -14.14 -3.48 -0.57
N SER A 113 -13.35 -2.90 -1.48
CA SER A 113 -11.90 -2.79 -1.33
C SER A 113 -11.54 -2.11 0.00
N THR A 114 -10.88 -2.84 0.88
CA THR A 114 -10.60 -2.45 2.27
C THR A 114 -9.11 -2.64 2.56
N ILE A 115 -8.49 -1.63 3.16
CA ILE A 115 -7.11 -1.72 3.66
C ILE A 115 -7.13 -2.57 4.92
N VAL A 116 -6.48 -3.73 4.91
CA VAL A 116 -6.34 -4.58 6.11
C VAL A 116 -4.91 -4.45 6.61
N VAL A 117 -4.77 -3.85 7.79
CA VAL A 117 -3.49 -3.37 8.28
C VAL A 117 -3.28 -3.68 9.76
N GLY A 118 -2.11 -4.20 10.09
CA GLY A 118 -1.60 -4.30 11.45
C GLY A 118 -1.19 -2.95 12.04
N THR A 119 -0.93 -2.91 13.35
CA THR A 119 -0.35 -1.71 13.97
C THR A 119 1.10 -1.46 13.51
N PRO A 120 1.66 -0.24 13.68
CA PRO A 120 3.06 0.06 13.34
C PRO A 120 4.05 -0.95 13.95
N GLU A 121 3.86 -1.34 15.22
CA GLU A 121 4.77 -2.25 15.91
C GLU A 121 4.72 -3.67 15.35
N ASN A 122 3.52 -4.17 15.02
CA ASN A 122 3.37 -5.51 14.44
C ASN A 122 3.87 -5.59 12.99
N THR A 123 3.98 -4.45 12.32
CA THR A 123 4.44 -4.33 10.93
C THR A 123 5.89 -3.85 10.83
N GLY A 124 6.54 -3.57 11.97
CA GLY A 124 7.93 -3.13 12.04
C GLY A 124 8.17 -1.75 11.43
N LYS A 125 7.18 -0.86 11.50
CA LYS A 125 7.22 0.49 10.91
C LYS A 125 7.16 1.57 11.98
N SER A 126 7.82 2.70 11.74
CA SER A 126 7.57 3.92 12.50
C SER A 126 6.19 4.50 12.19
N SER A 127 5.69 5.41 13.03
CA SER A 127 4.44 6.13 12.83
C SER A 127 4.30 6.72 11.41
N VAL A 128 5.34 7.38 10.91
CA VAL A 128 5.30 8.05 9.62
C VAL A 128 5.45 7.07 8.46
N GLU A 129 6.33 6.08 8.56
CA GLU A 129 6.41 4.99 7.57
C GLU A 129 5.09 4.23 7.45
N TRP A 130 4.38 4.03 8.56
CA TRP A 130 3.07 3.37 8.59
C TRP A 130 1.96 4.21 7.96
N ILE A 131 1.92 5.53 8.23
CA ILE A 131 1.01 6.47 7.55
C ILE A 131 1.24 6.45 6.04
N ILE A 132 2.49 6.53 5.60
CA ILE A 132 2.84 6.47 4.17
C ILE A 132 2.45 5.11 3.56
N THR A 133 2.60 4.02 4.32
CA THR A 133 2.15 2.69 3.88
C THR A 133 0.62 2.63 3.75
N ILE A 134 -0.15 3.25 4.64
CA ILE A 134 -1.62 3.34 4.47
C ILE A 134 -1.97 4.07 3.18
N LEU A 135 -1.25 5.13 2.84
CA LEU A 135 -1.50 5.87 1.61
C LEU A 135 -1.12 5.07 0.36
N HIS A 136 -0.09 4.23 0.43
CA HIS A 136 0.20 3.20 -0.57
C HIS A 136 -0.99 2.24 -0.75
N GLU A 137 -1.52 1.69 0.34
CA GLU A 137 -2.68 0.81 0.31
C GLU A 137 -3.95 1.51 -0.20
N HIS A 138 -4.12 2.79 0.13
CA HIS A 138 -5.23 3.59 -0.38
C HIS A 138 -5.10 3.82 -1.91
N PHE A 139 -3.89 3.88 -2.46
CA PHE A 139 -3.70 3.89 -3.91
C PHE A 139 -4.16 2.58 -4.56
N HIS A 140 -3.99 1.43 -3.91
CA HIS A 140 -4.58 0.18 -4.40
C HIS A 140 -6.11 0.23 -4.39
N GLN A 141 -6.74 0.86 -3.39
CA GLN A 141 -8.19 1.10 -3.43
C GLN A 141 -8.59 1.96 -4.64
N LEU A 142 -7.79 2.99 -4.99
CA LEU A 142 -8.01 3.77 -6.20
C LEU A 142 -7.89 2.90 -7.47
N GLN A 143 -6.86 2.06 -7.58
CA GLN A 143 -6.69 1.12 -8.70
C GLN A 143 -7.89 0.16 -8.83
N TYR A 144 -8.32 -0.48 -7.73
CA TYR A 144 -9.42 -1.44 -7.73
C TYR A 144 -10.78 -0.80 -7.99
N SER A 145 -10.93 0.49 -7.65
CA SER A 145 -12.16 1.25 -7.90
C SER A 145 -12.29 1.72 -9.35
N GLN A 146 -11.27 1.54 -10.19
CA GLN A 146 -11.37 1.93 -11.59
C GLN A 146 -12.40 1.05 -12.33
N PRO A 147 -13.18 1.64 -13.26
CA PRO A 147 -14.05 0.87 -14.13
C PRO A 147 -13.29 -0.26 -14.80
N ASP A 148 -13.93 -1.43 -14.86
CA ASP A 148 -13.43 -2.63 -15.50
C ASP A 148 -12.09 -3.14 -14.96
N TYR A 149 -11.65 -2.75 -13.75
CA TYR A 149 -10.39 -3.24 -13.18
C TYR A 149 -10.33 -4.77 -13.19
N TYR A 150 -11.28 -5.44 -12.53
CA TYR A 150 -11.29 -6.91 -12.40
C TYR A 150 -11.48 -7.61 -13.76
N SER A 151 -12.35 -7.11 -14.63
CA SER A 151 -12.50 -7.68 -15.97
C SER A 151 -11.22 -7.49 -16.81
N SER A 152 -10.55 -6.34 -16.72
CA SER A 152 -9.27 -6.10 -17.39
C SER A 152 -8.18 -7.02 -16.84
N VAL A 153 -8.10 -7.22 -15.53
CA VAL A 153 -7.18 -8.21 -14.92
C VAL A 153 -7.45 -9.61 -15.46
N ASN A 154 -8.72 -10.03 -15.55
CA ASN A 154 -9.09 -11.34 -16.09
C ASN A 154 -8.67 -11.51 -17.56
N THR A 155 -8.70 -10.44 -18.37
CA THR A 155 -8.25 -10.49 -19.78
C THR A 155 -6.75 -10.72 -19.95
N LEU A 156 -5.95 -10.56 -18.88
CA LEU A 156 -4.53 -10.94 -18.92
C LEU A 156 -4.35 -12.46 -19.05
N ASP A 157 -5.35 -13.27 -18.67
CA ASP A 157 -5.33 -14.74 -18.73
C ASP A 157 -4.13 -15.37 -17.98
N LEU A 158 -3.84 -14.83 -16.79
CA LEU A 158 -2.72 -15.25 -15.93
C LEU A 158 -3.16 -16.11 -14.75
N ALA A 159 -4.44 -16.05 -14.36
CA ALA A 159 -4.94 -16.73 -13.17
C ALA A 159 -4.99 -18.26 -13.30
N GLY A 160 -5.15 -18.78 -14.52
CA GLY A 160 -5.40 -20.21 -14.73
C GLY A 160 -6.63 -20.66 -13.95
N GLU A 161 -6.45 -21.64 -13.05
CA GLU A 161 -7.51 -22.16 -12.17
C GLU A 161 -7.64 -21.41 -10.83
N ASP A 162 -6.77 -20.43 -10.56
CA ASP A 162 -6.80 -19.69 -9.31
C ASP A 162 -7.92 -18.63 -9.27
N SER A 163 -8.94 -18.90 -8.46
CA SER A 163 -10.03 -17.96 -8.19
C SER A 163 -9.82 -17.09 -6.93
N SER A 164 -8.73 -17.30 -6.19
CA SER A 164 -8.41 -16.57 -4.95
C SER A 164 -7.64 -15.27 -5.18
N GLY A 165 -7.00 -15.13 -6.35
CA GLY A 165 -6.12 -14.00 -6.68
C GLY A 165 -4.67 -14.17 -6.24
N MET A 166 -4.33 -15.30 -5.59
CA MET A 166 -2.97 -15.62 -5.14
C MET A 166 -1.95 -15.73 -6.29
N TRP A 167 -2.38 -15.95 -7.52
CA TRP A 167 -1.54 -15.93 -8.71
C TRP A 167 -0.80 -14.60 -8.84
N MET A 168 -1.38 -13.48 -8.40
CA MET A 168 -0.71 -12.17 -8.43
C MET A 168 0.56 -12.14 -7.57
N LEU A 169 0.65 -13.03 -6.57
CA LEU A 169 1.79 -13.15 -5.66
C LEU A 169 2.72 -14.31 -6.01
N ASN A 170 2.15 -15.39 -6.57
CA ASN A 170 2.78 -16.70 -6.74
C ASN A 170 2.92 -17.12 -8.21
N TYR A 171 2.68 -16.23 -9.16
CA TYR A 171 2.84 -16.52 -10.59
C TYR A 171 4.26 -17.06 -10.87
N PRO A 172 4.40 -18.15 -11.65
CA PRO A 172 5.68 -18.83 -11.87
C PRO A 172 6.53 -18.12 -12.94
N PHE A 173 6.84 -16.83 -12.73
CA PHE A 173 7.74 -16.08 -13.60
C PHE A 173 9.14 -16.73 -13.62
N PRO A 174 9.90 -16.68 -14.74
CA PRO A 174 11.20 -17.34 -14.88
C PRO A 174 12.32 -16.67 -14.08
N TYR A 175 12.18 -16.59 -12.75
CA TYR A 175 13.14 -15.99 -11.84
C TYR A 175 14.50 -16.69 -11.83
N GLU A 176 14.56 -17.98 -12.17
CA GLU A 176 15.80 -18.78 -12.19
C GLU A 176 16.49 -18.79 -13.55
N ASP A 177 15.88 -18.24 -14.61
CA ASP A 177 16.46 -18.24 -15.95
C ASP A 177 17.63 -17.24 -16.04
N GLU A 178 18.81 -17.73 -16.36
CA GLU A 178 20.04 -16.93 -16.40
C GLU A 178 19.99 -15.82 -17.45
N LYS A 179 19.37 -16.06 -18.62
CA LYS A 179 19.24 -15.05 -19.68
C LYS A 179 18.32 -13.94 -19.21
N VAL A 180 17.20 -14.29 -18.57
CA VAL A 180 16.24 -13.32 -18.02
C VAL A 180 16.92 -12.46 -16.95
N ASN A 181 17.65 -13.07 -16.01
CA ASN A 181 18.39 -12.34 -14.97
C ASN A 181 19.45 -11.39 -15.54
N ASN A 182 20.27 -11.88 -16.49
CA ASN A 182 21.30 -11.06 -17.11
C ASN A 182 20.72 -9.88 -17.89
N GLN A 183 19.61 -10.09 -18.61
CA GLN A 183 18.93 -9.02 -19.33
C GLN A 183 18.24 -8.04 -18.38
N TYR A 184 17.61 -8.52 -17.30
CA TYR A 184 17.03 -7.67 -16.27
C TYR A 184 18.07 -6.75 -15.64
N LYS A 185 19.27 -7.26 -15.35
CA LYS A 185 20.38 -6.44 -14.83
C LYS A 185 20.77 -5.29 -15.79
N LYS A 186 20.90 -5.56 -17.09
CA LYS A 186 21.18 -4.49 -18.08
C LYS A 186 20.06 -3.45 -18.14
N LEU A 187 18.81 -3.93 -18.05
CA LEU A 187 17.62 -3.11 -18.03
C LEU A 187 17.61 -2.16 -16.82
N THR A 188 17.89 -2.65 -15.61
CA THR A 188 17.97 -1.81 -14.41
C THR A 188 19.17 -0.84 -14.45
N GLU A 189 20.32 -1.28 -14.94
CA GLU A 189 21.52 -0.43 -15.11
C GLU A 189 21.27 0.74 -16.08
N THR A 190 20.58 0.50 -17.19
CA THR A 190 20.22 1.57 -18.14
C THR A 190 19.13 2.50 -17.59
N LEU A 191 18.14 1.97 -16.87
CA LEU A 191 17.14 2.78 -16.18
C LEU A 191 17.77 3.72 -15.14
N LEU A 192 18.72 3.22 -14.33
CA LEU A 192 19.46 4.02 -13.34
C LEU A 192 20.20 5.20 -13.99
N LYS A 193 20.85 4.97 -15.14
CA LYS A 193 21.59 6.01 -15.87
C LYS A 193 20.70 7.17 -16.32
N VAL A 194 19.46 6.89 -16.72
CA VAL A 194 18.53 7.92 -17.21
C VAL A 194 17.73 8.59 -16.08
N VAL A 195 17.40 7.86 -15.00
CA VAL A 195 16.53 8.37 -13.93
C VAL A 195 17.28 9.13 -12.83
N ILE A 196 18.54 8.79 -12.52
CA ILE A 196 19.27 9.44 -11.41
C ILE A 196 19.69 10.88 -11.71
N PRO A 197 20.33 11.20 -12.86
CA PRO A 197 20.86 12.54 -13.10
C PRO A 197 19.75 13.60 -13.07
N PHE A 198 19.91 14.62 -12.22
CA PHE A 198 19.00 15.76 -12.14
C PHE A 198 19.74 17.04 -11.69
N PRO A 199 19.62 18.17 -12.42
CA PRO A 199 18.96 18.31 -13.72
C PRO A 199 19.73 17.53 -14.81
N PRO A 200 19.03 16.97 -15.81
CA PRO A 200 19.71 16.20 -16.86
C PRO A 200 20.45 17.12 -17.85
N ASP A 201 21.61 16.67 -18.33
CA ASP A 201 22.14 17.14 -19.61
C ASP A 201 21.24 16.60 -20.73
N SER A 202 20.72 17.49 -21.58
CA SER A 202 19.70 17.12 -22.57
C SER A 202 20.18 16.11 -23.62
N ARG A 203 21.47 16.17 -24.02
CA ARG A 203 22.02 15.22 -25.01
C ARG A 203 22.26 13.86 -24.39
N LEU A 204 22.81 13.83 -23.17
CA LEU A 204 23.03 12.59 -22.44
C LEU A 204 21.69 11.92 -22.09
N PHE A 205 20.69 12.70 -21.68
CA PHE A 205 19.36 12.17 -21.38
C PHE A 205 18.70 11.48 -22.57
N SER A 206 18.67 12.11 -23.75
CA SER A 206 18.08 11.48 -24.94
C SER A 206 18.80 10.20 -25.33
N ARG A 207 20.14 10.17 -25.27
CA ARG A 207 20.93 8.97 -25.53
C ARG A 207 20.61 7.85 -24.54
N ASP A 208 20.60 8.16 -23.25
CA ASP A 208 20.41 7.18 -22.19
C ASP A 208 18.95 6.67 -22.15
N LEU A 209 17.98 7.52 -22.48
CA LEU A 209 16.58 7.14 -22.68
C LEU A 209 16.44 6.13 -23.83
N ILE A 210 17.05 6.40 -25.00
CA ILE A 210 17.03 5.47 -26.14
C ILE A 210 17.69 4.14 -25.75
N SER A 211 18.82 4.19 -25.04
CA SER A 211 19.49 2.97 -24.54
C SER A 211 18.57 2.16 -23.64
N TYR A 212 17.88 2.81 -22.70
CA TYR A 212 16.93 2.17 -21.80
C TYR A 212 15.76 1.52 -22.56
N LEU A 213 15.13 2.26 -23.48
CA LEU A 213 14.00 1.75 -24.27
C LEU A 213 14.40 0.55 -25.15
N ASN A 214 15.63 0.53 -25.66
CA ASN A 214 16.17 -0.62 -26.38
C ASN A 214 16.33 -1.85 -25.48
N GLU A 215 16.95 -1.71 -24.31
CA GLU A 215 17.08 -2.85 -23.36
C GLU A 215 15.71 -3.35 -22.89
N ARG A 216 14.72 -2.46 -22.75
CA ARG A 216 13.34 -2.80 -22.39
C ARG A 216 12.67 -3.64 -23.48
N ASN A 217 12.88 -3.30 -24.74
CA ASN A 217 12.38 -4.09 -25.87
C ASN A 217 13.07 -5.46 -25.97
N ILE A 218 14.38 -5.54 -25.69
CA ILE A 218 15.10 -6.82 -25.63
C ILE A 218 14.53 -7.70 -24.51
N PHE A 219 14.31 -7.14 -23.31
CA PHE A 219 13.71 -7.88 -22.19
C PHE A 219 12.30 -8.38 -22.51
N LYS A 220 11.46 -7.55 -23.12
CA LYS A 220 10.12 -7.93 -23.60
C LYS A 220 10.18 -9.13 -24.56
N ASN A 221 11.06 -9.07 -25.56
CA ASN A 221 11.19 -10.12 -26.58
C ASN A 221 11.83 -11.42 -26.06
N LEU A 222 12.51 -11.35 -24.91
CA LEU A 222 13.08 -12.52 -24.24
C LEU A 222 12.03 -13.33 -23.48
N LEU A 223 10.99 -12.68 -22.97
CA LEU A 223 9.90 -13.31 -22.22
C LEU A 223 8.83 -13.85 -23.17
N ASN A 224 8.14 -14.92 -22.74
CA ASN A 224 6.89 -15.28 -23.40
C ASN A 224 5.79 -14.26 -23.07
N GLU A 225 4.68 -14.33 -23.80
CA GLU A 225 3.59 -13.36 -23.68
C GLU A 225 3.01 -13.29 -22.25
N LYS A 226 2.80 -14.42 -21.57
CA LYS A 226 2.21 -14.45 -20.23
C LYS A 226 3.17 -13.88 -19.19
N ASP A 227 4.45 -14.21 -19.29
CA ASP A 227 5.47 -13.67 -18.38
C ASP A 227 5.62 -12.16 -18.55
N TYR A 228 5.56 -11.66 -19.78
CA TYR A 228 5.58 -10.23 -20.03
C TYR A 228 4.33 -9.54 -19.49
N LYS A 229 3.14 -10.11 -19.69
CA LYS A 229 1.88 -9.61 -19.11
C LYS A 229 1.96 -9.55 -17.59
N TYR A 230 2.50 -10.57 -16.93
CA TYR A 230 2.69 -10.58 -15.47
C TYR A 230 3.68 -9.49 -15.02
N PHE A 231 4.83 -9.37 -15.69
CA PHE A 231 5.80 -8.30 -15.42
C PHE A 231 5.14 -6.92 -15.52
N SER A 232 4.52 -6.62 -16.66
CA SER A 232 3.81 -5.35 -16.90
C SER A 232 2.72 -5.10 -15.86
N PHE A 233 1.91 -6.12 -15.52
CA PHE A 233 0.91 -6.03 -14.46
C PHE A 233 1.52 -5.67 -13.10
N GLN A 234 2.62 -6.30 -12.70
CA GLN A 234 3.30 -6.00 -11.42
C GLN A 234 3.88 -4.58 -11.39
N LEU A 235 4.43 -4.09 -12.51
CA LEU A 235 4.90 -2.71 -12.60
C LEU A 235 3.77 -1.70 -12.43
N TRP A 236 2.63 -1.95 -13.10
CA TRP A 236 1.46 -1.11 -12.96
C TRP A 236 0.87 -1.20 -11.56
N GLN A 237 0.70 -2.40 -11.01
CA GLN A 237 0.04 -2.62 -9.73
C GLN A 237 0.90 -2.13 -8.55
N GLU A 238 2.09 -2.72 -8.38
CA GLU A 238 2.94 -2.54 -7.21
C GLU A 238 4.03 -1.48 -7.44
N GLY A 239 4.58 -1.44 -8.65
CA GLY A 239 5.62 -0.48 -9.01
C GLY A 239 5.13 0.96 -8.96
N ILE A 240 3.97 1.26 -9.56
CA ILE A 240 3.37 2.59 -9.48
C ILE A 240 2.82 2.90 -8.08
N ALA A 241 2.45 1.89 -7.29
CA ALA A 241 2.13 2.09 -5.87
C ALA A 241 3.37 2.55 -5.08
N ARG A 242 4.53 1.93 -5.32
CA ARG A 242 5.82 2.36 -4.75
C ARG A 242 6.26 3.75 -5.24
N TYR A 243 6.01 4.11 -6.50
CA TYR A 243 6.18 5.49 -6.98
C TYR A 243 5.27 6.46 -6.22
N THR A 244 4.00 6.08 -6.02
CA THR A 244 3.01 6.91 -5.33
C THR A 244 3.41 7.15 -3.86
N GLU A 245 3.90 6.11 -3.19
CA GLU A 245 4.46 6.17 -1.84
C GLU A 245 5.54 7.25 -1.73
N TYR A 246 6.54 7.23 -2.63
CA TYR A 246 7.57 8.25 -2.69
C TYR A 246 7.01 9.63 -3.04
N LYS A 247 6.15 9.75 -4.06
CA LYS A 247 5.59 11.04 -4.48
C LYS A 247 4.75 11.73 -3.41
N ILE A 248 4.03 10.95 -2.60
CA ILE A 248 3.32 11.45 -1.44
C ILE A 248 4.32 12.00 -0.43
N ALA A 249 5.29 11.18 0.00
CA ALA A 249 6.30 11.57 0.98
C ALA A 249 7.06 12.83 0.54
N ASP A 250 7.54 12.86 -0.70
CA ASP A 250 8.21 14.00 -1.35
C ASP A 250 7.36 15.28 -1.29
N MET A 251 6.08 15.19 -1.70
CA MET A 251 5.18 16.35 -1.72
C MET A 251 4.82 16.87 -0.32
N ILE A 252 4.84 16.01 0.70
CA ILE A 252 4.54 16.39 2.09
C ILE A 252 5.80 16.57 2.95
N SER A 253 6.98 16.68 2.35
CA SER A 253 8.24 16.88 3.08
C SER A 253 8.24 18.10 4.02
N HIS A 254 7.46 19.14 3.68
CA HIS A 254 7.29 20.36 4.46
C HIS A 254 5.85 20.60 4.92
N TYR A 255 5.06 19.53 4.94
CA TYR A 255 3.74 19.56 5.56
C TYR A 255 3.86 19.75 7.07
N ASP A 256 2.89 20.46 7.64
CA ASP A 256 2.77 20.70 9.07
C ASP A 256 1.92 19.58 9.71
N PRO A 257 2.54 18.60 10.40
CA PRO A 257 1.81 17.48 11.00
C PRO A 257 1.04 17.93 12.24
N SER A 258 0.06 17.14 12.67
CA SER A 258 -0.65 17.42 13.92
C SER A 258 0.31 17.38 15.12
N GLU A 259 0.07 18.24 16.13
CA GLU A 259 0.86 18.26 17.36
C GLU A 259 0.92 16.86 18.00
N GLU A 260 -0.22 16.15 17.99
CA GLU A 260 -0.35 14.79 18.51
C GLU A 260 0.51 13.78 17.76
N LEU A 261 0.65 13.89 16.44
CA LEU A 261 1.54 13.03 15.67
C LEU A 261 3.01 13.31 16.01
N THR A 262 3.40 14.59 16.08
CA THR A 262 4.78 14.96 16.41
C THR A 262 5.18 14.57 17.84
N ALA A 263 4.20 14.38 18.72
CA ALA A 263 4.41 13.94 20.09
C ALA A 263 4.57 12.41 20.24
N LEU A 264 4.35 11.61 19.17
CA LEU A 264 4.55 10.16 19.23
C LEU A 264 6.05 9.83 19.36
N ILE A 265 6.36 8.83 20.19
CA ILE A 265 7.75 8.49 20.55
C ILE A 265 8.63 8.06 19.37
N ASP A 266 8.02 7.51 18.33
CA ASP A 266 8.65 7.01 17.11
C ASP A 266 8.41 7.95 15.91
N TYR A 267 8.00 9.19 16.16
CA TYR A 267 7.84 10.19 15.12
C TYR A 267 9.18 10.49 14.44
N LYS A 268 9.16 10.49 13.10
CA LYS A 268 10.22 10.99 12.24
C LYS A 268 9.63 12.02 11.28
N PRO A 269 10.34 13.11 10.93
CA PRO A 269 9.86 14.05 9.92
C PRO A 269 9.60 13.39 8.56
N PHE A 270 8.58 13.86 7.84
CA PHE A 270 8.23 13.34 6.52
C PHE A 270 9.36 13.47 5.47
N TYR A 271 10.19 14.51 5.56
CA TYR A 271 11.32 14.68 4.64
C TYR A 271 12.36 13.55 4.79
N GLU A 272 12.60 13.06 6.01
CA GLU A 272 13.55 11.94 6.25
C GLU A 272 13.02 10.66 5.62
N VAL A 273 11.72 10.39 5.78
CA VAL A 273 11.07 9.23 5.15
C VAL A 273 11.06 9.36 3.62
N ALA A 274 10.87 10.57 3.07
CA ALA A 274 10.94 10.81 1.63
C ALA A 274 12.34 10.52 1.06
N ASP A 275 13.39 10.98 1.74
CA ASP A 275 14.78 10.73 1.37
C ASP A 275 15.11 9.22 1.45
N GLU A 276 14.76 8.56 2.55
CA GLU A 276 14.94 7.12 2.74
C GLU A 276 14.21 6.31 1.65
N LEU A 277 12.96 6.67 1.31
CA LEU A 277 12.21 5.99 0.24
C LEU A 277 12.87 6.15 -1.12
N ARG A 278 13.35 7.36 -1.44
CA ARG A 278 14.04 7.65 -2.69
C ARG A 278 15.34 6.85 -2.81
N GLU A 279 16.14 6.85 -1.76
CA GLU A 279 17.38 6.07 -1.72
C GLU A 279 17.11 4.58 -1.84
N ASN A 280 16.10 4.06 -1.13
CA ASN A 280 15.70 2.66 -1.20
C ASN A 280 15.27 2.25 -2.60
N ILE A 281 14.49 3.07 -3.33
CA ILE A 281 14.12 2.77 -4.72
C ILE A 281 15.37 2.54 -5.58
N PHE A 282 16.36 3.44 -5.50
CA PHE A 282 17.56 3.32 -6.34
C PHE A 282 18.54 2.24 -5.87
N ASN A 283 18.70 2.05 -4.56
CA ASN A 283 19.53 0.99 -4.01
C ASN A 283 18.96 -0.38 -4.38
N GLN A 284 17.65 -0.59 -4.23
CA GLN A 284 17.00 -1.82 -4.64
C GLN A 284 17.12 -2.06 -6.15
N LEU A 285 16.91 -1.03 -6.98
CA LEU A 285 17.05 -1.15 -8.43
C LEU A 285 18.49 -1.53 -8.85
N LYS A 286 19.49 -1.10 -8.08
CA LYS A 286 20.91 -1.38 -8.31
C LYS A 286 21.36 -2.74 -7.78
N GLU A 287 20.87 -3.14 -6.61
CA GLU A 287 21.45 -4.25 -5.83
C GLU A 287 20.61 -5.53 -5.90
N TYR A 288 19.28 -5.42 -6.06
CA TYR A 288 18.43 -6.60 -6.04
C TYR A 288 18.63 -7.45 -7.30
N GLN A 289 18.68 -8.76 -7.08
CA GLN A 289 18.78 -9.74 -8.15
C GLN A 289 17.42 -10.39 -8.34
N LEU A 290 16.97 -10.49 -9.60
CA LEU A 290 15.65 -11.01 -9.92
C LEU A 290 15.43 -12.44 -9.41
N LYS A 291 16.48 -13.28 -9.43
CA LYS A 291 16.50 -14.61 -8.84
C LYS A 291 16.20 -14.62 -7.33
N ASP A 292 16.85 -13.74 -6.58
CA ASP A 292 16.81 -13.77 -5.11
C ASP A 292 15.59 -13.02 -4.55
N ASN A 293 15.31 -11.85 -5.13
CA ASN A 293 14.29 -10.93 -4.64
C ASN A 293 12.94 -11.05 -5.38
N LYS A 294 12.90 -11.81 -6.49
CA LYS A 294 11.68 -12.16 -7.24
C LYS A 294 10.85 -10.92 -7.60
N ARG A 295 9.53 -10.95 -7.40
CA ARG A 295 8.63 -9.84 -7.74
C ARG A 295 8.96 -8.53 -7.03
N ILE A 296 9.67 -8.55 -5.90
CA ILE A 296 10.05 -7.33 -5.17
C ILE A 296 10.95 -6.44 -6.05
N CYS A 297 11.75 -7.03 -6.95
CA CYS A 297 12.51 -6.28 -7.96
C CYS A 297 11.62 -5.37 -8.81
N PHE A 298 10.39 -5.78 -9.10
CA PHE A 298 9.46 -5.05 -9.95
C PHE A 298 8.94 -3.77 -9.29
N TYR A 299 9.03 -3.67 -7.97
CA TYR A 299 8.45 -2.57 -7.20
C TYR A 299 9.33 -1.33 -7.36
N SER A 300 10.65 -1.47 -7.12
CA SER A 300 11.62 -0.40 -7.34
C SER A 300 11.78 -0.07 -8.82
N TYR A 301 11.70 -1.07 -9.69
CA TYR A 301 11.72 -0.87 -11.15
C TYR A 301 10.55 0.00 -11.61
N GLY A 302 9.31 -0.40 -11.31
CA GLY A 302 8.13 0.36 -11.72
C GLY A 302 8.10 1.75 -11.06
N ALA A 303 8.62 1.87 -9.84
CA ALA A 303 8.75 3.17 -9.19
C ALA A 303 9.68 4.11 -9.96
N ALA A 304 10.85 3.61 -10.38
CA ALA A 304 11.81 4.34 -11.19
C ALA A 304 11.27 4.65 -12.59
N GLU A 305 10.50 3.75 -13.22
CA GLU A 305 9.77 4.06 -14.45
C GLU A 305 8.78 5.21 -14.25
N GLY A 306 8.01 5.22 -13.15
CA GLY A 306 7.11 6.34 -12.82
C GLY A 306 7.85 7.68 -12.71
N LEU A 307 9.03 7.69 -12.09
CA LEU A 307 9.89 8.88 -12.02
C LEU A 307 10.43 9.33 -13.37
N LEU A 308 10.73 8.39 -14.26
CA LEU A 308 11.14 8.69 -15.63
C LEU A 308 9.97 9.24 -16.44
N LEU A 309 8.77 8.67 -16.30
CA LEU A 309 7.54 9.11 -16.97
C LEU A 309 7.17 10.55 -16.62
N ASP A 310 7.36 10.98 -15.37
CA ASP A 310 7.19 12.38 -14.96
C ASP A 310 8.03 13.36 -15.79
N ARG A 311 9.18 12.90 -16.33
CA ARG A 311 10.10 13.71 -17.14
C ARG A 311 9.75 13.68 -18.62
N VAL A 312 9.36 12.52 -19.14
CA VAL A 312 9.18 12.32 -20.59
C VAL A 312 7.76 12.55 -21.08
N ASN A 313 6.75 12.39 -20.20
CA ASN A 313 5.34 12.60 -20.55
C ASN A 313 4.58 13.15 -19.35
N LYS A 314 4.45 14.48 -19.23
CA LYS A 314 3.78 15.13 -18.08
C LYS A 314 2.32 14.70 -17.85
N ASN A 315 1.66 14.13 -18.85
CA ASN A 315 0.25 13.76 -18.80
C ASN A 315 0.04 12.25 -18.63
N TRP A 316 1.10 11.46 -18.41
CA TRP A 316 1.02 9.99 -18.32
C TRP A 316 0.02 9.50 -17.28
N LYS A 317 -0.11 10.22 -16.15
CA LYS A 317 -1.04 9.88 -15.06
C LYS A 317 -2.51 9.97 -15.46
N GLU A 318 -2.86 10.78 -16.47
CA GLU A 318 -4.23 10.83 -17.01
C GLU A 318 -4.58 9.60 -17.84
N GLN A 319 -3.57 8.93 -18.40
CA GLN A 319 -3.69 7.71 -19.20
C GLN A 319 -3.62 6.46 -18.33
N TYR A 320 -2.93 6.53 -17.18
CA TYR A 320 -2.66 5.41 -16.28
C TYR A 320 -3.87 4.51 -15.95
N HIS A 321 -5.03 5.13 -15.66
CA HIS A 321 -6.25 4.38 -15.34
C HIS A 321 -7.07 3.96 -16.57
N LYS A 322 -6.84 4.61 -17.72
CA LYS A 322 -7.52 4.33 -19.00
C LYS A 322 -6.86 3.16 -19.73
N GLU A 323 -5.54 3.21 -19.82
CA GLU A 323 -4.71 2.25 -20.56
C GLU A 323 -3.93 1.37 -19.59
N LYS A 324 -4.64 0.46 -18.91
CA LYS A 324 -4.08 -0.33 -17.80
C LYS A 324 -2.89 -1.23 -18.21
N PHE A 325 -2.08 -1.55 -17.20
CA PHE A 325 -1.03 -2.58 -17.14
C PHE A 325 0.26 -2.37 -17.92
N PHE A 326 0.28 -1.60 -19.01
CA PHE A 326 1.46 -1.53 -19.89
C PHE A 326 2.06 -0.12 -19.87
N LEU A 327 3.04 0.11 -18.98
CA LEU A 327 3.68 1.43 -18.81
C LEU A 327 4.38 1.92 -20.07
N GLU A 328 4.77 1.04 -21.00
CA GLU A 328 5.36 1.46 -22.28
C GLU A 328 4.47 2.36 -23.11
N LYS A 329 3.15 2.25 -22.96
CA LYS A 329 2.18 3.06 -23.71
C LYS A 329 2.23 4.53 -23.34
N TYR A 330 2.86 4.85 -22.22
CA TYR A 330 2.94 6.22 -21.72
C TYR A 330 4.22 6.93 -22.15
N TYR A 331 5.15 6.25 -22.82
CA TYR A 331 6.30 6.91 -23.42
C TYR A 331 5.86 7.63 -24.69
N PRO A 332 6.45 8.81 -25.00
CA PRO A 332 6.21 9.46 -26.28
C PRO A 332 6.71 8.58 -27.43
N ASP A 333 6.02 8.67 -28.57
CA ASP A 333 6.36 7.97 -29.82
C ASP A 333 7.77 8.30 -30.36
#